data_AF-A0A7S2UUS5-F1
#
_entry.id   AF-A0A7S2UUS5-F1
#
_cell.length_a   1.000
_cell.length_b   1.000
_cell.length_c   1.000
_cell.angle_alpha   90.00
_cell.angle_beta   90.00
_cell.angle_gamma   90.00
#
_symmetry.space_group_name_H-M   'P 1'
#
loop_
_entity.id
_entity.type
_entity.pdbx_description
1 polymer ?
#
loop_
_entity_poly.entity_id
_entity_poly.type
_entity_poly.pdbx_seq_one_letter_code
_entity_poly.pdbx_strand_id
1 'polypeptide(L)'
;CASVPHGESAIINCLEDNVDDPNMDMVCREVLLEDMEMTSRDWRLKHGIKQYCVPEAERLCSNAVKGLGKLSVLECLAKNKEDIKSATCAVEVKRLIRQMAVDFNVDPNMASACMADVEKFCRDMSPSHGQIQACLMDHLEDITDKCRELQLNLEEEEIKDVD
;
A
#
# COMPACT_ATOMS: atom_id res chain seq x y z
N CYS A 1 -15.92 1.52 10.55
CA CYS A 1 -15.92 2.97 10.25
C CYS A 1 -17.18 3.76 10.67
N ALA A 2 -18.08 3.21 11.50
CA ALA A 2 -19.38 3.85 11.80
C ALA A 2 -19.29 5.20 12.55
N SER A 3 -18.20 5.43 13.28
CA SER A 3 -17.97 6.65 14.08
C SER A 3 -17.08 7.68 13.38
N VAL A 4 -16.70 7.45 12.13
CA VAL A 4 -15.79 8.35 11.40
C VAL A 4 -16.58 9.56 10.87
N PRO A 5 -16.10 10.79 11.08
CA PRO A 5 -16.79 11.99 10.61
C PRO A 5 -16.82 12.05 9.07
N HIS A 6 -17.85 12.71 8.53
CA HIS A 6 -17.93 12.98 7.09
C HIS A 6 -16.96 14.09 6.67
N GLY A 7 -16.49 14.03 5.43
CA GLY A 7 -15.58 15.02 4.84
C GLY A 7 -14.14 14.55 4.77
N GLU A 8 -13.34 15.28 4.01
CA GLU A 8 -11.89 15.09 3.87
C GLU A 8 -11.45 13.65 3.49
N SER A 9 -12.33 12.90 2.83
CA SER A 9 -12.16 11.46 2.55
C SER A 9 -11.98 10.58 3.79
N ALA A 10 -12.28 11.05 5.00
CA ALA A 10 -12.03 10.31 6.24
C ALA A 10 -12.72 8.93 6.28
N ILE A 11 -13.98 8.85 5.84
CA ILE A 11 -14.72 7.57 5.77
C ILE A 11 -14.10 6.63 4.74
N ILE A 12 -13.76 7.15 3.55
CA ILE A 12 -13.14 6.35 2.49
C ILE A 12 -11.79 5.81 2.98
N ASN A 13 -10.95 6.65 3.57
CA ASN A 13 -9.67 6.22 4.14
C ASN A 13 -9.85 5.10 5.18
N CYS A 14 -10.83 5.24 6.08
CA CYS A 14 -11.12 4.19 7.06
C CYS A 14 -11.55 2.87 6.38
N LEU A 15 -12.38 2.95 5.35
CA LEU A 15 -12.84 1.77 4.62
C LEU A 15 -11.69 1.09 3.85
N GLU A 16 -10.83 1.87 3.19
CA GLU A 16 -9.62 1.40 2.53
C GLU A 16 -8.65 0.74 3.52
N ASP A 17 -8.40 1.38 4.67
CA ASP A 17 -7.49 0.86 5.71
C ASP A 17 -8.01 -0.42 6.39
N ASN A 18 -9.30 -0.73 6.25
CA ASN A 18 -9.95 -1.92 6.80
C ASN A 18 -10.57 -2.80 5.70
N VAL A 19 -10.08 -2.71 4.46
CA VAL A 19 -10.62 -3.43 3.30
C VAL A 19 -10.57 -4.96 3.47
N ASP A 20 -9.65 -5.44 4.30
CA ASP A 20 -9.45 -6.86 4.63
C ASP A 20 -10.15 -7.29 5.94
N ASP A 21 -10.94 -6.41 6.57
CA ASP A 21 -11.75 -6.79 7.75
C ASP A 21 -12.70 -7.94 7.35
N PRO A 22 -12.78 -9.03 8.13
CA PRO A 22 -13.64 -10.17 7.81
C PRO A 22 -15.14 -9.85 7.79
N ASN A 23 -15.54 -8.71 8.37
CA ASN A 23 -16.91 -8.21 8.34
C ASN A 23 -17.16 -7.22 7.19
N MET A 24 -16.17 -6.96 6.33
CA MET A 24 -16.37 -6.13 5.13
C MET A 24 -17.33 -6.84 4.17
N ASP A 25 -18.38 -6.13 3.76
CA ASP A 25 -19.31 -6.65 2.76
C ASP A 25 -18.58 -6.91 1.43
N MET A 26 -18.89 -8.02 0.76
CA MET A 26 -18.21 -8.44 -0.46
C MET A 26 -18.29 -7.41 -1.58
N VAL A 27 -19.46 -6.80 -1.79
CA VAL A 27 -19.66 -5.78 -2.82
C VAL A 27 -18.95 -4.49 -2.43
N CYS A 28 -19.01 -4.12 -1.16
CA CYS A 28 -18.28 -2.96 -0.67
C CYS A 28 -16.77 -3.12 -0.85
N ARG A 29 -16.25 -4.31 -0.55
CA ARG A 29 -14.84 -4.65 -0.73
C ARG A 29 -14.41 -4.55 -2.19
N GLU A 30 -15.17 -5.15 -3.10
CA GLU A 30 -14.87 -5.13 -4.54
C GLU A 30 -14.77 -3.70 -5.07
N VAL A 31 -15.77 -2.85 -4.76
CA VAL A 31 -15.79 -1.45 -5.20
C VAL A 31 -14.63 -0.64 -4.59
N LEU A 32 -14.27 -0.89 -3.33
CA LEU A 32 -13.11 -0.23 -2.70
C LEU A 32 -11.81 -0.59 -3.39
N LEU A 33 -11.59 -1.88 -3.70
CA LEU A 33 -10.38 -2.33 -4.39
C LEU A 33 -10.28 -1.75 -5.81
N GLU A 34 -11.39 -1.73 -6.56
CA GLU A 34 -11.44 -1.10 -7.88
C GLU A 34 -11.09 0.39 -7.81
N ASP A 35 -11.65 1.14 -6.86
CA ASP A 35 -11.36 2.56 -6.67
C ASP A 35 -9.89 2.81 -6.29
N MET A 36 -9.36 1.99 -5.37
CA MET A 36 -7.96 2.04 -4.97
C MET A 36 -7.02 1.79 -6.15
N GLU A 37 -7.32 0.81 -7.02
CA GLU A 37 -6.56 0.54 -8.23
C GLU A 37 -6.63 1.72 -9.22
N MET A 38 -7.83 2.21 -9.52
CA MET A 38 -8.03 3.31 -10.46
C MET A 38 -7.32 4.59 -10.03
N THR A 39 -7.27 4.86 -8.72
CA THR A 39 -6.63 6.06 -8.17
C THR A 39 -5.14 5.87 -7.86
N SER A 40 -4.62 4.64 -7.90
CA SER A 40 -3.23 4.31 -7.53
C SER A 40 -2.17 5.01 -8.38
N ARG A 41 -2.51 5.46 -9.59
CA ARG A 41 -1.54 6.00 -10.57
C ARG A 41 -1.54 7.51 -10.71
N ASP A 42 -2.35 8.22 -9.92
CA ASP A 42 -2.44 9.68 -9.98
C ASP A 42 -2.55 10.27 -8.57
N TRP A 43 -1.47 10.88 -8.10
CA TRP A 43 -1.43 11.51 -6.77
C TRP A 43 -2.51 12.58 -6.56
N ARG A 44 -3.07 13.13 -7.64
CA ARG A 44 -4.13 14.13 -7.60
C ARG A 44 -5.51 13.51 -7.35
N LEU A 45 -5.65 12.19 -7.52
CA LEU A 45 -6.86 11.44 -7.21
C LEU A 45 -6.84 10.91 -5.78
N LYS A 46 -5.66 10.73 -5.18
CA LYS A 46 -5.53 10.45 -3.75
C LYS A 46 -5.76 11.72 -2.94
N HIS A 47 -6.98 11.89 -2.41
CA HIS A 47 -7.41 13.11 -1.72
C HIS A 47 -6.42 13.61 -0.67
N GLY A 48 -5.97 12.74 0.24
CA GLY A 48 -5.01 13.11 1.29
C GLY A 48 -3.67 13.60 0.73
N ILE A 49 -3.12 12.90 -0.27
CA ILE A 49 -1.88 13.33 -0.94
C ILE A 49 -2.07 14.68 -1.65
N LYS A 50 -3.15 14.83 -2.42
CA LYS A 50 -3.47 16.10 -3.09
C LYS A 50 -3.66 17.25 -2.13
N GLN A 51 -4.30 17.02 -0.98
CA GLN A 51 -4.61 18.10 -0.03
C GLN A 51 -3.38 18.48 0.80
N TYR A 52 -2.60 17.50 1.25
CA TYR A 52 -1.60 17.70 2.29
C TYR A 52 -0.16 17.66 1.80
N CYS A 53 0.11 17.09 0.61
CA CYS A 53 1.47 16.87 0.13
C CYS A 53 1.93 17.76 -1.02
N VAL A 54 1.13 18.71 -1.53
CA VAL A 54 1.54 19.59 -2.64
C VAL A 54 2.87 20.33 -2.37
N PRO A 55 3.08 20.98 -1.20
CA PRO A 55 4.32 21.71 -0.95
C PRO A 55 5.55 20.77 -0.91
N GLU A 56 5.38 19.57 -0.37
CA GLU A 56 6.45 18.58 -0.29
C GLU A 56 6.73 17.96 -1.66
N ALA A 57 5.70 17.69 -2.46
CA ALA A 57 5.85 17.22 -3.84
C ALA A 57 6.59 18.25 -4.71
N GLU A 58 6.30 19.54 -4.56
CA GLU A 58 7.03 20.60 -5.28
C GLU A 58 8.48 20.74 -4.80
N ARG A 59 8.73 20.56 -3.50
CA ARG A 59 10.07 20.70 -2.90
C ARG A 59 10.98 19.49 -3.15
N LEU A 60 10.50 18.29 -2.88
CA LEU A 60 11.24 17.04 -2.94
C LEU A 60 11.18 16.40 -4.33
N CYS A 61 10.04 16.56 -5.01
CA CYS A 61 9.69 15.79 -6.21
C CYS A 61 9.47 16.68 -7.44
N SER A 62 10.10 17.86 -7.49
CA SER A 62 9.90 18.86 -8.56
C SER A 62 10.04 18.30 -9.99
N ASN A 63 10.97 17.35 -10.21
CA ASN A 63 11.14 16.69 -11.51
C ASN A 63 9.99 15.74 -11.84
N ALA A 64 9.46 15.02 -10.85
CA ALA A 64 8.30 14.14 -11.01
C ALA A 64 7.02 14.96 -11.28
N VAL A 65 6.86 16.09 -10.59
CA VAL A 65 5.73 17.03 -10.79
C VAL A 65 5.76 17.65 -12.20
N LYS A 66 6.95 17.96 -12.73
CA LYS A 66 7.13 18.54 -14.07
C LYS A 66 7.15 17.49 -15.21
N GLY A 67 7.36 16.23 -14.86
CA GLY A 67 7.45 15.11 -15.80
C GLY A 67 6.08 14.61 -16.29
N LEU A 68 6.12 13.55 -17.10
CA LEU A 68 4.93 12.95 -17.73
C LEU A 68 4.21 11.89 -16.85
N GLY A 69 4.76 11.52 -15.69
CA GLY A 69 4.22 10.45 -14.86
C GLY A 69 3.54 10.97 -13.58
N LYS A 70 2.22 10.93 -13.49
CA LYS A 70 1.50 11.24 -12.23
C LYS A 70 1.82 10.23 -11.12
N LEU A 71 2.12 8.97 -11.49
CA LEU A 71 2.60 7.93 -10.59
C LEU A 71 4.00 8.25 -10.02
N SER A 72 4.86 8.92 -10.80
CA SER A 72 6.23 9.23 -10.37
C SER A 72 6.30 10.16 -9.16
N VAL A 73 5.25 10.94 -8.89
CA VAL A 73 5.15 11.76 -7.68
C VAL A 73 4.88 10.90 -6.44
N LEU A 74 4.03 9.88 -6.55
CA LEU A 74 3.74 8.95 -5.45
C LEU A 74 4.99 8.17 -5.06
N GLU A 75 5.70 7.60 -6.04
CA GLU A 75 6.96 6.90 -5.83
C GLU A 75 8.04 7.81 -5.24
N CYS A 76 8.14 9.04 -5.73
CA CYS A 76 9.10 10.00 -5.19
C CYS A 76 8.79 10.38 -3.74
N LEU A 77 7.52 10.66 -3.40
CA LEU A 77 7.13 10.96 -2.03
C LEU A 77 7.41 9.78 -1.10
N ALA A 78 7.08 8.56 -1.52
CA ALA A 78 7.37 7.34 -0.76
C ALA A 78 8.88 7.17 -0.51
N LYS A 79 9.71 7.40 -1.54
CA LYS A 79 11.17 7.30 -1.43
C LYS A 79 11.79 8.35 -0.50
N ASN A 80 11.19 9.53 -0.40
CA ASN A 80 11.69 10.63 0.43
C ASN A 80 10.87 10.77 1.74
N LYS A 81 10.25 9.68 2.24
CA LYS A 81 9.35 9.71 3.41
C LYS A 81 9.97 10.35 4.64
N GLU A 82 11.27 10.15 4.85
CA GLU A 82 12.04 10.69 5.98
C GLU A 82 12.32 12.19 5.86
N ASP A 83 12.34 12.73 4.64
CA ASP A 83 12.61 14.14 4.37
C ASP A 83 11.33 15.01 4.40
N ILE A 84 10.15 14.41 4.57
CA ILE A 84 8.86 15.11 4.64
C ILE A 84 8.76 15.87 5.97
N LYS A 85 8.54 17.18 5.90
CA LYS A 85 8.45 18.05 7.08
C LYS A 85 7.03 18.21 7.59
N SER A 86 6.05 18.17 6.69
CA SER A 86 4.63 18.24 7.04
C SER A 86 4.17 16.95 7.70
N ALA A 87 3.81 17.01 8.99
CA ALA A 87 3.29 15.85 9.73
C ALA A 87 2.04 15.23 9.08
N THR A 88 1.14 16.07 8.54
CA THR A 88 -0.06 15.58 7.85
C THR A 88 0.26 14.93 6.51
N CYS A 89 1.25 15.44 5.77
CA CYS A 89 1.71 14.76 4.56
C CYS A 89 2.41 13.43 4.88
N ALA A 90 3.22 13.39 5.95
CA ALA A 90 3.91 12.17 6.37
C ALA A 90 2.90 11.05 6.68
N VAL A 91 1.79 11.37 7.34
CA VAL A 91 0.69 10.41 7.58
C VAL A 91 0.11 9.88 6.27
N GLU A 92 -0.20 10.75 5.31
CA GLU A 92 -0.75 10.33 4.03
C GLU A 92 0.25 9.54 3.18
N VAL A 93 1.53 9.89 3.21
CA VAL A 93 2.58 9.14 2.51
C VAL A 93 2.81 7.79 3.18
N LYS A 94 2.72 7.69 4.51
CA LYS A 94 2.76 6.39 5.21
C LYS A 94 1.57 5.51 4.82
N ARG A 95 0.37 6.09 4.72
CA ARG A 95 -0.81 5.39 4.22
C ARG A 95 -0.65 4.95 2.77
N LEU A 96 -0.15 5.83 1.90
CA LEU A 96 0.20 5.51 0.53
C LEU A 96 1.18 4.32 0.45
N ILE A 97 2.25 4.33 1.25
CA ILE A 97 3.22 3.25 1.29
C ILE A 97 2.55 1.94 1.69
N ARG A 98 1.66 1.93 2.70
CA ARG A 98 0.87 0.75 3.07
C ARG A 98 -0.06 0.28 1.95
N GLN A 99 -0.68 1.20 1.22
CA GLN A 99 -1.54 0.89 0.07
C GLN A 99 -0.74 0.43 -1.17
N MET A 100 0.53 0.82 -1.27
CA MET A 100 1.48 0.37 -2.30
C MET A 100 2.28 -0.85 -1.88
N ALA A 101 2.25 -1.21 -0.58
CA ALA A 101 2.87 -2.39 -0.05
C ALA A 101 2.25 -3.63 -0.73
N VAL A 102 3.13 -4.59 -0.95
CA VAL A 102 3.27 -5.29 -2.22
C VAL A 102 2.13 -6.25 -2.57
N ASP A 103 1.45 -6.02 -3.70
CA ASP A 103 0.83 -7.11 -4.45
C ASP A 103 1.96 -7.97 -5.04
N PHE A 104 2.03 -9.25 -4.64
CA PHE A 104 2.99 -10.23 -5.16
C PHE A 104 2.98 -10.33 -6.68
N ASN A 105 1.90 -9.91 -7.35
CA ASN A 105 1.79 -9.87 -8.80
C ASN A 105 2.43 -8.62 -9.44
N VAL A 106 2.72 -7.58 -8.64
CA VAL A 106 3.13 -6.25 -9.12
C VAL A 106 4.61 -5.96 -8.82
N ASP A 107 5.18 -6.49 -7.74
CA ASP A 107 6.64 -6.44 -7.52
C ASP A 107 7.32 -7.61 -8.25
N PRO A 108 8.13 -7.37 -9.30
CA PRO A 108 8.80 -8.42 -10.05
C PRO A 108 9.73 -9.28 -9.18
N ASN A 109 10.30 -8.72 -8.11
CA ASN A 109 11.16 -9.45 -7.20
C ASN A 109 10.35 -10.42 -6.35
N MET A 110 9.22 -9.98 -5.77
CA MET A 110 8.33 -10.86 -5.02
C MET A 110 7.60 -11.87 -5.89
N ALA A 111 7.11 -11.46 -7.06
CA ALA A 111 6.55 -12.37 -8.06
C ALA A 111 7.55 -13.48 -8.39
N SER A 112 8.80 -13.10 -8.68
CA SER A 112 9.83 -14.08 -9.03
C SER A 112 10.26 -14.99 -7.86
N ALA A 113 10.13 -14.53 -6.62
CA ALA A 113 10.61 -15.23 -5.44
C ALA A 113 9.53 -16.09 -4.79
N CYS A 114 8.28 -15.61 -4.75
CA CYS A 114 7.20 -16.17 -3.97
C CYS A 114 6.05 -16.76 -4.79
N MET A 115 5.92 -16.49 -6.10
CA MET A 115 4.74 -16.90 -6.87
C MET A 115 4.51 -18.42 -6.87
N ALA A 116 5.58 -19.23 -6.93
CA ALA A 116 5.45 -20.69 -6.83
C ALA A 116 4.96 -21.15 -5.44
N ASP A 117 5.38 -20.45 -4.38
CA ASP A 117 4.95 -20.73 -3.01
C ASP A 117 3.49 -20.27 -2.79
N VAL A 118 3.11 -19.12 -3.36
CA VAL A 118 1.72 -18.63 -3.36
C VAL A 118 0.80 -19.62 -4.08
N GLU A 119 1.17 -20.11 -5.25
CA GLU A 119 0.37 -21.10 -5.98
C GLU A 119 0.22 -22.42 -5.22
N LYS A 120 1.25 -22.82 -4.46
CA LYS A 120 1.30 -24.09 -3.74
C LYS A 120 0.54 -24.04 -2.41
N PHE A 121 0.66 -22.96 -1.66
CA PHE A 121 0.15 -22.86 -0.28
C PHE A 121 -1.03 -21.90 -0.14
N CYS A 122 -1.06 -20.83 -0.94
CA CYS A 122 -1.95 -19.68 -0.74
C CYS A 122 -2.91 -19.44 -1.91
N ARG A 123 -3.07 -20.42 -2.81
CA ARG A 123 -3.89 -20.32 -4.03
C ARG A 123 -5.34 -19.88 -3.77
N ASP A 124 -5.93 -20.33 -2.65
CA ASP A 124 -7.33 -20.08 -2.34
C ASP A 124 -7.53 -18.77 -1.56
N MET A 125 -6.45 -18.03 -1.28
CA MET A 125 -6.52 -16.71 -0.67
C MET A 125 -7.01 -15.69 -1.70
N SER A 126 -7.80 -14.71 -1.24
CA SER A 126 -8.14 -13.59 -2.10
C SER A 126 -6.84 -12.86 -2.46
N PRO A 127 -6.69 -12.36 -3.71
CA PRO A 127 -5.52 -11.58 -4.12
C PRO A 127 -5.31 -10.27 -3.35
N SER A 128 -6.09 -10.01 -2.29
CA SER A 128 -5.75 -8.98 -1.31
C SER A 128 -4.40 -9.27 -0.66
N HIS A 129 -3.59 -8.22 -0.68
CA HIS A 129 -2.26 -8.09 -0.09
C HIS A 129 -2.12 -8.77 1.29
N GLY A 130 -2.99 -8.46 2.25
CA GLY A 130 -2.85 -8.95 3.62
C GLY A 130 -3.05 -10.45 3.79
N GLN A 131 -3.90 -11.07 2.96
CA GLN A 131 -4.22 -12.51 3.10
C GLN A 131 -3.12 -13.41 2.54
N ILE A 132 -2.50 -13.01 1.42
CA ILE A 132 -1.40 -13.78 0.83
C ILE A 132 -0.15 -13.67 1.71
N GLN A 133 0.17 -12.46 2.20
CA GLN A 133 1.31 -12.26 3.10
C GLN A 133 1.13 -13.06 4.39
N ALA A 134 -0.04 -12.97 5.05
CA ALA A 134 -0.34 -13.76 6.24
C ALA A 134 -0.22 -15.28 5.98
N CYS A 135 -0.73 -15.76 4.85
CA CYS A 135 -0.60 -17.18 4.47
C CYS A 135 0.87 -17.61 4.27
N LEU A 136 1.70 -16.80 3.60
CA LEU A 136 3.11 -17.10 3.43
C LEU A 136 3.87 -17.09 4.77
N MET A 137 3.49 -16.21 5.69
CA MET A 137 4.02 -16.18 7.06
C MET A 137 3.62 -17.42 7.86
N ASP A 138 2.39 -17.92 7.71
CA ASP A 138 1.96 -19.19 8.34
C ASP A 138 2.71 -20.40 7.79
N HIS A 139 3.15 -20.32 6.53
CA HIS A 139 3.95 -21.33 5.84
C HIS A 139 5.44 -20.98 5.78
N LEU A 140 5.93 -20.09 6.65
CA LEU A 140 7.30 -19.59 6.57
C LEU A 140 8.32 -20.72 6.54
N GLU A 141 8.07 -21.83 7.23
CA GLU A 141 8.94 -23.01 7.26
C GLU A 141 8.91 -23.86 5.98
N ASP A 142 7.82 -23.80 5.21
CA ASP A 142 7.55 -24.66 4.05
C ASP A 142 7.83 -23.99 2.70
N ILE A 143 7.96 -22.66 2.68
CA ILE A 143 8.26 -21.86 1.48
C ILE A 143 9.75 -21.84 1.15
N THR A 144 10.09 -21.43 -0.08
CA THR A 144 11.47 -21.32 -0.54
C THR A 144 12.29 -20.31 0.27
N ASP A 145 13.59 -20.54 0.42
CA ASP A 145 14.51 -19.64 1.14
C ASP A 145 14.46 -18.21 0.60
N LYS A 146 14.33 -18.06 -0.72
CA LYS A 146 14.26 -16.76 -1.38
C LYS A 146 12.96 -16.02 -1.04
N CYS A 147 11.82 -16.72 -0.99
CA CYS A 147 10.56 -16.10 -0.57
C CYS A 147 10.59 -15.73 0.92
N ARG A 148 11.09 -16.64 1.74
CA ARG A 148 11.26 -16.47 3.19
C ARG A 148 12.09 -15.26 3.56
N GLU A 149 13.24 -15.07 2.91
CA GLU A 149 14.10 -13.90 3.15
C GLU A 149 13.36 -12.59 2.87
N LEU A 150 12.57 -12.54 1.78
CA LEU A 150 11.76 -11.36 1.47
C LEU A 150 10.63 -11.12 2.49
N GLN A 151 9.94 -12.17 2.94
CA GLN A 151 8.91 -12.03 3.98
C GLN A 151 9.49 -11.44 5.27
N LEU A 152 10.63 -11.95 5.72
CA LEU A 152 11.30 -11.46 6.94
C LEU A 152 11.79 -10.02 6.79
N ASN A 153 12.33 -9.65 5.62
CA ASN A 153 12.76 -8.28 5.36
C ASN A 153 11.58 -7.29 5.38
N LEU A 154 10.41 -7.69 4.88
CA LEU A 154 9.19 -6.87 4.97
C LEU A 154 8.75 -6.67 6.42
N GLU A 155 8.70 -7.74 7.22
CA GLU A 155 8.33 -7.63 8.64
C GLU A 155 9.29 -6.70 9.39
N GLU A 156 10.59 -6.77 9.13
CA GLU A 156 11.57 -5.86 9.73
C GLU A 156 11.34 -4.39 9.35
N GLU A 157 10.90 -4.12 8.12
CA GLU A 157 10.54 -2.77 7.69
C GLU A 157 9.24 -2.28 8.34
N GLU A 158 8.24 -3.14 8.48
CA GLU A 158 6.97 -2.82 9.15
C GLU A 158 7.14 -2.55 10.65
N ILE A 159 8.01 -3.31 11.34
CA ILE A 159 8.29 -3.13 12.77
C ILE A 159 9.02 -1.81 13.04
N LYS A 160 9.91 -1.37 12.15
CA LYS A 160 10.59 -0.06 12.26
C LYS A 160 9.63 1.12 12.16
N ASP A 161 8.44 0.91 11.59
CA ASP A 161 7.42 1.93 11.42
C ASP A 161 6.41 1.99 12.60
N VAL A 162 6.63 1.25 13.72
CA VAL A 162 5.75 1.23 14.91
C VAL A 162 6.18 2.19 16.05
N ASP A 163 7.37 2.77 15.98
CA ASP A 163 7.86 3.79 16.95
C ASP A 163 7.57 5.25 16.55
#